data_AF-A0A8T4JE96-F1
#
_entry.id   AF-A0A8T4JE96-F1
#
_cell.length_a   1.000
_cell.length_b   1.000
_cell.length_c   1.000
_cell.angle_alpha   90.00
_cell.angle_beta   90.00
_cell.angle_gamma   90.00
#
_symmetry.space_group_name_H-M   'P 1'
#
loop_
_entity.id
_entity.type
_entity.pdbx_description
1 polymer ?
#
loop_
_entity_poly.entity_id
_entity_poly.type
_entity_poly.pdbx_seq_one_letter_code
_entity_poly.pdbx_strand_id
1 'polypeptide(L)'
;MAGYLLTPILSPFLSIPPLVAIFIISVFISLVSVLFQKYFTNQSRLKHLKSETKKFQEQIKKYKNDPEKQMKVNKKMMPLQGEMMKESMKPALYTMLPFLLLFLWLSAHFAYEPLLPSTPFTITAAVKDVDMVLLDAPEGITLLSNANATVEDGEARWDMQGNIGFYA
;
A
#
# COMPACT_ATOMS: atom_id res chain seq x y z
N MET A 1 -14.14 10.55 -6.53
CA MET A 1 -15.12 11.08 -5.54
C MET A 1 -14.88 10.56 -4.12
N ALA A 2 -14.67 9.26 -3.88
CA ALA A 2 -14.40 8.72 -2.53
C ALA A 2 -13.09 9.20 -1.86
N GLY A 3 -12.07 9.58 -2.64
CA GLY A 3 -10.79 10.12 -2.14
C GLY A 3 -10.88 11.49 -1.46
N TYR A 4 -12.04 12.16 -1.45
CA TYR A 4 -12.22 13.45 -0.78
C TYR A 4 -12.90 13.34 0.59
N LEU A 5 -13.25 12.14 1.06
CA LEU A 5 -13.91 11.98 2.36
C LEU A 5 -12.93 12.18 3.53
N LEU A 6 -11.66 11.85 3.33
CA LEU A 6 -10.61 11.98 4.35
C LEU A 6 -9.87 13.33 4.29
N THR A 7 -10.11 14.16 3.27
CA THR A 7 -9.41 15.44 3.10
C THR A 7 -9.59 16.44 4.23
N PRO A 8 -10.77 16.64 4.88
CA PRO A 8 -10.86 17.60 5.98
C PRO A 8 -10.08 17.17 7.23
N ILE A 9 -9.83 15.87 7.39
CA ILE A 9 -9.10 15.31 8.54
C ILE A 9 -7.60 15.24 8.23
N LEU A 10 -7.25 14.91 6.97
CA LEU A 10 -5.86 14.66 6.56
C LEU A 10 -5.20 15.85 5.87
N SER A 11 -5.93 16.92 5.51
CA SER A 11 -5.35 18.11 4.86
C SER A 11 -4.22 18.78 5.64
N PRO A 12 -4.22 18.86 6.99
CA PRO A 12 -3.09 19.46 7.71
C PRO A 12 -1.78 18.68 7.53
N PHE A 13 -1.86 17.39 7.21
CA PHE A 13 -0.69 16.54 6.97
C PHE A 13 -0.07 16.75 5.58
N LEU A 14 -0.74 17.45 4.67
CA LEU A 14 -0.15 17.80 3.36
C LEU A 14 0.86 18.95 3.46
N SER A 15 0.83 19.72 4.55
CA SER A 15 1.74 20.85 4.78
C SER A 15 3.08 20.46 5.42
N ILE A 16 3.23 19.21 5.86
CA ILE A 16 4.47 18.67 6.44
C ILE A 16 5.17 17.74 5.44
N PRO A 17 6.47 17.45 5.61
CA PRO A 17 7.19 16.56 4.70
C PRO A 17 6.46 15.22 4.50
N PRO A 18 6.27 14.75 3.25
CA PRO A 18 5.48 13.55 2.93
C PRO A 18 5.84 12.32 3.78
N LEU A 19 7.14 12.07 3.99
CA LEU A 19 7.62 10.95 4.80
C LEU A 19 7.13 11.02 6.26
N VAL A 20 7.13 12.22 6.86
CA VAL A 20 6.69 12.43 8.25
C VAL A 20 5.18 12.26 8.35
N ALA A 21 4.43 12.79 7.38
CA ALA A 21 2.98 12.61 7.30
C ALA A 21 2.61 11.12 7.24
N ILE A 22 3.22 10.38 6.30
CA ILE A 22 2.99 8.95 6.12
C ILE A 22 3.36 8.18 7.40
N PHE A 23 4.47 8.51 8.04
CA PHE A 23 4.88 7.88 9.29
C PHE A 23 3.83 8.06 10.39
N ILE A 24 3.37 9.29 10.65
CA ILE A 24 2.37 9.57 11.70
C ILE A 24 1.06 8.85 11.41
N ILE A 25 0.60 8.91 10.15
CA ILE A 25 -0.61 8.21 9.69
C ILE A 25 -0.47 6.68 9.89
N SER A 26 0.71 6.12 9.60
CA SER A 26 0.99 4.68 9.76
C SER A 26 0.94 4.23 11.23
N VAL A 27 1.45 5.05 12.15
CA VAL A 27 1.40 4.77 13.59
C VAL A 27 -0.04 4.83 14.09
N PHE A 28 -0.79 5.85 13.66
CA PHE A 28 -2.19 6.01 14.02
C PHE A 28 -3.05 4.85 13.51
N ILE A 29 -2.93 4.49 12.22
CA ILE A 29 -3.71 3.38 11.65
C ILE A 29 -3.32 2.04 12.30
N SER A 30 -2.06 1.84 12.67
CA SER A 30 -1.61 0.66 13.40
C SER A 30 -2.28 0.57 14.77
N LEU A 31 -2.29 1.66 15.53
CA LEU A 31 -2.96 1.73 16.83
C LEU A 31 -4.46 1.46 16.71
N VAL A 32 -5.13 2.09 15.74
CA VAL A 32 -6.54 1.87 15.46
C VAL A 32 -6.79 0.41 15.06
N SER A 33 -5.95 -0.19 14.22
CA SER A 33 -6.06 -1.59 13.81
C SER A 33 -6.01 -2.55 15.00
N VAL A 34 -5.12 -2.31 15.96
CA VAL A 34 -5.05 -3.11 17.21
C VAL A 34 -6.32 -2.96 18.04
N LEU A 35 -6.88 -1.74 18.14
CA LEU A 35 -8.15 -1.51 18.85
C LEU A 35 -9.32 -2.23 18.18
N PHE A 36 -9.41 -2.15 16.85
CA PHE A 36 -10.39 -2.88 16.06
C PHE A 36 -10.25 -4.38 16.28
N GLN A 37 -9.03 -4.92 16.19
CA GLN A 37 -8.80 -6.35 16.42
C GLN A 37 -9.22 -6.77 17.82
N LYS A 38 -8.96 -5.95 18.85
CA LYS A 38 -9.38 -6.23 20.23
C LYS A 38 -10.91 -6.17 20.41
N TYR A 39 -11.57 -5.21 19.79
CA TYR A 39 -13.02 -4.99 19.96
C TYR A 39 -13.86 -5.97 19.14
N PHE A 40 -13.46 -6.24 17.89
CA PHE A 40 -14.21 -7.07 16.95
C PHE A 40 -13.89 -8.57 17.05
N THR A 41 -12.79 -8.96 17.71
CA THR A 41 -12.45 -10.38 17.93
C THR A 41 -12.96 -10.85 19.29
N ASN A 42 -13.81 -11.87 19.33
CA ASN A 42 -14.20 -12.50 20.60
C ASN A 42 -13.08 -13.41 21.12
N GLN A 43 -12.23 -12.85 21.99
CA GLN A 43 -11.09 -13.57 22.58
C GLN A 43 -11.50 -14.78 23.41
N SER A 44 -12.65 -14.74 24.09
CA SER A 44 -13.15 -15.86 24.89
C SER A 44 -13.54 -17.03 23.98
N ARG A 45 -14.31 -16.76 22.93
CA ARG A 45 -14.72 -17.75 21.93
C ARG A 45 -13.51 -18.34 21.21
N LEU A 46 -12.53 -17.52 20.83
CA LEU A 46 -11.31 -17.98 20.18
C LEU A 46 -10.49 -18.92 21.09
N LYS A 47 -10.37 -18.61 22.39
CA LYS A 47 -9.73 -19.48 23.38
C LYS A 47 -10.46 -20.81 23.51
N HIS A 48 -11.80 -20.78 23.59
CA HIS A 48 -12.62 -21.99 23.66
C HIS A 48 -12.42 -22.88 22.42
N LEU A 49 -12.52 -22.30 21.22
CA LEU A 49 -12.32 -23.02 19.94
C LEU A 49 -10.92 -23.63 19.82
N LYS A 50 -9.88 -22.90 20.24
CA LYS A 50 -8.50 -23.42 20.29
C LYS A 50 -8.39 -24.61 21.25
N SER A 51 -9.03 -24.53 22.42
CA SER A 51 -9.00 -25.62 23.40
C SER A 51 -9.70 -26.89 22.90
N GLU A 52 -10.87 -26.75 22.27
CA GLU A 52 -11.61 -27.86 21.66
C GLU A 52 -10.81 -28.49 20.51
N THR A 53 -10.22 -27.67 19.65
CA THR A 53 -9.37 -28.12 18.55
C THR A 53 -8.18 -28.93 19.07
N LYS A 54 -7.54 -28.50 20.17
CA LYS A 54 -6.44 -29.24 20.80
C LYS A 54 -6.89 -30.60 21.34
N LYS A 55 -8.07 -30.68 21.96
CA LYS A 55 -8.66 -31.97 22.40
C LYS A 55 -8.86 -32.93 21.22
N PHE A 56 -9.38 -32.44 20.09
CA PHE A 56 -9.56 -33.26 18.90
C PHE A 56 -8.22 -33.69 18.27
N GLN A 57 -7.20 -32.83 18.27
CA GLN A 57 -5.86 -33.19 17.83
C GLN A 57 -5.24 -34.31 18.70
N GLU A 58 -5.44 -34.26 20.01
CA GLU A 58 -4.99 -35.33 20.92
C GLU A 58 -5.74 -36.64 20.66
N GLN A 59 -7.05 -36.59 20.39
CA GLN A 59 -7.83 -37.77 20.01
C GLN A 59 -7.32 -38.39 18.69
N ILE A 60 -7.03 -37.57 17.67
CA ILE A 60 -6.43 -38.06 16.41
C ILE A 60 -5.11 -38.79 16.67
N LYS A 61 -4.26 -38.23 17.55
CA LYS A 61 -2.99 -38.88 17.97
C LYS A 61 -3.20 -40.20 18.71
N LYS A 62 -4.32 -40.37 19.42
CA LYS A 62 -4.68 -41.64 20.09
C LYS A 62 -5.20 -42.68 19.09
N TYR A 63 -5.84 -42.26 18.01
CA TYR A 63 -6.36 -43.14 16.96
C TYR A 63 -5.38 -43.39 15.81
N LYS A 64 -4.06 -43.26 16.02
CA LYS A 64 -3.02 -43.38 14.97
C LYS A 64 -3.16 -44.59 14.04
N ASN A 65 -3.65 -45.71 14.56
CA ASN A 65 -3.78 -46.97 13.82
C ASN A 65 -5.21 -47.24 13.29
N ASP A 66 -6.13 -46.28 13.43
CA ASP A 66 -7.53 -46.40 13.03
C ASP A 66 -7.94 -45.20 12.13
N PRO A 67 -7.76 -45.32 10.81
CA PRO A 67 -8.06 -44.26 9.85
C PRO A 67 -9.52 -43.81 9.86
N GLU A 68 -10.47 -44.74 10.10
CA GLU A 68 -11.89 -44.39 10.16
C GLU A 68 -12.22 -43.51 11.35
N LYS A 69 -11.69 -43.86 12.54
CA LYS A 69 -11.87 -43.03 13.75
C LYS A 69 -11.18 -41.69 13.60
N GLN A 70 -9.99 -41.63 13.01
CA GLN A 70 -9.34 -40.36 12.69
C GLN A 70 -10.21 -39.48 11.79
N MET A 71 -10.78 -40.06 10.72
CA MET A 71 -11.62 -39.31 9.79
C MET A 71 -12.90 -38.79 10.47
N LYS A 72 -13.52 -39.58 11.35
CA LYS A 72 -14.68 -39.13 12.16
C LYS A 72 -14.32 -37.96 13.07
N VAL A 73 -13.16 -38.00 13.74
CA VAL A 73 -12.70 -36.90 14.58
C VAL A 73 -12.35 -35.66 13.74
N ASN A 74 -11.72 -35.84 12.59
CA ASN A 74 -11.37 -34.75 11.69
C ASN A 74 -12.62 -34.03 11.16
N LYS A 75 -13.68 -34.78 10.81
CA LYS A 75 -14.99 -34.21 10.43
C LYS A 75 -15.61 -33.36 11.56
N LYS A 76 -15.44 -33.76 12.83
CA LYS A 76 -15.88 -32.95 13.98
C LYS A 76 -15.03 -31.69 14.20
N MET A 77 -13.77 -31.72 13.78
CA MET A 77 -12.86 -30.58 13.88
C MET A 77 -13.08 -29.52 12.77
N MET A 78 -13.56 -29.92 11.58
CA MET A 78 -13.88 -28.99 10.49
C MET A 78 -14.77 -27.79 10.87
N PRO A 79 -15.94 -27.96 11.53
CA PRO A 79 -16.78 -26.83 11.91
C PRO A 79 -16.07 -25.87 12.88
N LEU A 80 -15.25 -26.40 13.79
CA LEU A 80 -14.47 -25.58 14.73
C LEU A 80 -13.42 -24.73 14.01
N GLN A 81 -12.75 -25.30 13.00
CA GLN A 81 -11.82 -24.54 12.15
C GLN A 81 -12.55 -23.45 11.37
N GLY A 82 -13.74 -23.75 10.83
CA GLY A 82 -14.58 -22.77 10.16
C GLY A 82 -15.03 -21.64 11.10
N GLU A 83 -15.39 -21.96 12.34
CA GLU A 83 -15.71 -20.95 13.36
C GLU A 83 -14.50 -20.08 13.74
N MET A 84 -13.32 -20.68 13.91
CA MET A 84 -12.08 -19.93 14.14
C MET A 84 -11.80 -18.96 12.99
N MET A 85 -11.94 -19.43 11.74
CA MET A 85 -11.75 -18.62 10.55
C MET A 85 -12.75 -17.46 10.50
N LYS A 86 -14.03 -17.69 10.81
CA LYS A 86 -15.05 -16.64 10.89
C LYS A 86 -14.70 -15.58 11.94
N GLU A 87 -14.24 -16.00 13.12
CA GLU A 87 -13.81 -15.08 14.16
C GLU A 87 -12.56 -14.29 13.78
N SER A 88 -11.65 -14.83 12.97
CA SER A 88 -10.51 -14.07 12.44
C SER A 88 -10.82 -13.21 11.21
N MET A 89 -11.81 -13.60 10.40
CA MET A 89 -12.19 -12.85 9.19
C MET A 89 -12.98 -11.59 9.50
N LYS A 90 -13.82 -11.60 10.55
CA LYS A 90 -14.55 -10.40 11.00
C LYS A 90 -13.62 -9.19 11.18
N PRO A 91 -12.61 -9.22 12.08
CA PRO A 91 -11.73 -8.08 12.27
C PRO A 91 -10.97 -7.73 11.00
N ALA A 92 -10.52 -8.72 10.21
CA ALA A 92 -9.81 -8.47 8.96
C ALA A 92 -10.63 -7.65 7.95
N LEU A 93 -11.91 -7.99 7.76
CA LEU A 93 -12.81 -7.25 6.87
C LEU A 93 -13.09 -5.84 7.39
N TYR A 94 -13.29 -5.68 8.71
CA TYR A 94 -13.48 -4.36 9.31
C TYR A 94 -12.22 -3.50 9.23
N THR A 95 -11.02 -4.08 9.33
CA THR A 95 -9.76 -3.36 9.15
C THR A 95 -9.44 -3.07 7.69
N MET A 96 -9.90 -3.91 6.75
CA MET A 96 -9.66 -3.69 5.31
C MET A 96 -10.30 -2.39 4.83
N LEU A 97 -11.52 -2.08 5.28
CA LEU A 97 -12.25 -0.90 4.83
C LEU A 97 -11.53 0.43 5.12
N PRO A 98 -11.07 0.74 6.36
CA PRO A 98 -10.30 1.95 6.62
C PRO A 98 -8.94 1.95 5.93
N PHE A 99 -8.29 0.79 5.79
CA PHE A 99 -7.05 0.68 5.01
C PHE A 99 -7.27 1.03 3.54
N LEU A 100 -8.36 0.55 2.92
CA LEU A 100 -8.67 0.81 1.52
C LEU A 100 -8.98 2.30 1.29
N LEU A 101 -9.76 2.92 2.17
CA LEU A 101 -10.05 4.35 2.12
C LEU A 101 -8.76 5.19 2.24
N LEU A 102 -7.88 4.79 3.16
CA LEU A 102 -6.58 5.43 3.34
C LEU A 102 -5.71 5.30 2.10
N PHE A 103 -5.63 4.10 1.52
CA PHE A 103 -4.83 3.83 0.34
C PHE A 103 -5.33 4.62 -0.87
N LEU A 104 -6.65 4.73 -1.04
CA LEU A 104 -7.25 5.54 -2.09
C LEU A 104 -6.94 7.04 -1.91
N TRP A 105 -6.95 7.52 -0.66
CA TRP A 105 -6.59 8.90 -0.35
C TRP A 105 -5.09 9.17 -0.60
N LEU A 106 -4.21 8.28 -0.13
CA LEU A 106 -2.77 8.37 -0.36
C LEU A 106 -2.46 8.35 -1.86
N SER A 107 -3.08 7.45 -2.63
CA SER A 107 -2.91 7.41 -4.08
C SER A 107 -3.37 8.71 -4.74
N ALA A 108 -4.47 9.32 -4.29
CA ALA A 108 -4.94 10.58 -4.87
C ALA A 108 -4.03 11.79 -4.59
N HIS A 109 -3.28 11.80 -3.47
CA HIS A 109 -2.50 12.97 -3.04
C HIS A 109 -0.98 12.80 -3.16
N PHE A 110 -0.48 11.56 -3.14
CA PHE A 110 0.95 11.24 -3.16
C PHE A 110 1.37 10.37 -4.36
N ALA A 111 0.44 9.95 -5.25
CA ALA A 111 0.87 9.24 -6.47
C ALA A 111 1.53 10.16 -7.50
N TYR A 112 1.38 11.48 -7.35
CA TYR A 112 2.07 12.46 -8.17
C TYR A 112 3.06 13.20 -7.28
N GLU A 113 4.34 12.91 -7.43
CA GLU A 113 5.41 13.66 -6.77
C GLU A 113 5.67 14.90 -7.64
N PRO A 114 5.28 16.11 -7.20
CA PRO A 114 5.53 17.32 -7.99
C PRO A 114 7.04 17.51 -8.11
N LEU A 115 7.49 17.95 -9.29
CA LEU A 115 8.87 18.39 -9.47
C LEU A 115 9.17 19.49 -8.44
N LEU A 116 10.13 19.22 -7.56
CA LEU A 116 10.54 20.21 -6.56
C LEU A 116 11.38 21.30 -7.25
N PRO A 117 11.32 22.54 -6.76
CA PRO A 117 12.19 23.59 -7.27
C PRO A 117 13.65 23.17 -7.14
N SER A 118 14.41 23.37 -8.20
CA SER A 118 15.82 23.04 -8.24
C SER A 118 16.13 21.55 -8.05
N THR A 119 15.21 20.62 -8.34
CA THR A 119 15.57 19.20 -8.53
C THR A 119 15.82 18.89 -10.00
N PRO A 120 16.88 18.13 -10.33
CA PRO A 120 17.09 17.65 -11.69
C PRO A 120 15.91 16.79 -12.14
N PHE A 121 15.42 17.04 -13.35
CA PHE A 121 14.41 16.24 -14.02
C PHE A 121 14.84 15.96 -15.45
N THR A 122 14.52 14.78 -15.95
CA THR A 122 14.87 14.36 -17.31
C THR A 122 13.66 14.52 -18.22
N ILE A 123 13.85 15.20 -19.35
CA ILE A 123 12.88 15.20 -20.46
C ILE A 123 13.35 14.19 -21.49
N THR A 124 12.44 13.30 -21.89
CA THR A 124 12.66 12.36 -22.99
C THR A 124 11.74 12.73 -24.15
N ALA A 125 12.30 13.00 -25.32
CA ALA A 125 11.55 13.14 -26.57
C ALA A 125 11.74 11.87 -27.41
N ALA A 126 10.63 11.22 -27.76
CA ALA A 126 10.64 10.17 -28.77
C ALA A 126 10.64 10.83 -30.15
N VAL A 127 11.72 10.64 -30.91
CA VAL A 127 11.90 11.26 -32.22
C VAL A 127 12.19 10.18 -33.25
N LYS A 128 11.52 10.28 -34.40
CA LYS A 128 11.65 9.32 -35.48
C LYS A 128 12.42 9.94 -36.64
N ASP A 129 13.37 9.19 -37.19
CA ASP A 129 14.13 9.53 -38.40
C ASP A 129 14.98 10.82 -38.29
N VAL A 130 15.54 11.11 -37.11
CA VAL A 130 16.48 12.22 -36.87
C VAL A 130 17.62 11.76 -35.96
N ASP A 131 18.88 12.09 -36.31
CA ASP A 131 20.06 11.66 -35.54
C ASP A 131 20.40 12.60 -34.36
N MET A 132 19.99 13.87 -34.44
CA MET A 132 20.30 14.89 -33.43
C MET A 132 19.13 15.85 -33.24
N VAL A 133 18.77 16.08 -31.98
CA VAL A 133 17.72 17.02 -31.59
C VAL A 133 18.33 18.10 -30.71
N LEU A 134 18.07 19.36 -31.06
CA LEU A 134 18.48 20.52 -30.27
C LEU A 134 17.29 20.96 -29.42
N LEU A 135 17.50 21.01 -28.11
CA LEU A 135 16.53 21.56 -27.18
C LEU A 135 16.87 23.02 -26.88
N ASP A 136 15.97 23.92 -27.25
CA ASP A 136 16.02 25.32 -26.83
C ASP A 136 15.29 25.46 -25.50
N ALA A 137 16.04 25.65 -24.41
CA ALA A 137 15.47 25.74 -23.07
C ALA A 137 14.93 27.16 -22.81
N PRO A 138 13.68 27.32 -22.35
CA PRO A 138 13.10 28.63 -22.06
C PRO A 138 13.78 29.32 -20.87
N GLU A 139 13.65 30.65 -20.79
CA GLU A 139 14.29 31.46 -19.74
C GLU A 139 13.92 30.98 -18.32
N GLY A 140 14.94 30.55 -17.56
CA GLY A 140 14.80 30.11 -16.17
C GLY A 140 14.81 28.59 -15.94
N ILE A 141 15.00 27.80 -17.00
CA ILE A 141 15.40 26.40 -16.92
C ILE A 141 16.89 26.29 -17.27
N THR A 142 17.70 25.76 -16.37
CA THR A 142 19.11 25.45 -16.61
C THR A 142 19.25 24.02 -17.14
N LEU A 143 19.86 23.88 -18.31
CA LEU A 143 20.31 22.60 -18.85
C LEU A 143 21.53 22.11 -18.05
N LEU A 144 21.42 20.91 -17.47
CA LEU A 144 22.52 20.22 -16.80
C LEU A 144 23.27 19.30 -17.78
N SER A 145 22.60 18.84 -18.84
CA SER A 145 23.18 18.08 -19.94
C SER A 145 23.45 18.95 -21.18
N ASN A 146 24.16 18.40 -22.18
CA ASN A 146 24.33 19.06 -23.47
C ASN A 146 22.97 19.37 -24.11
N ALA A 147 22.83 20.55 -24.72
CA ALA A 147 21.63 20.95 -25.46
C ALA A 147 21.38 20.09 -26.71
N ASN A 148 22.45 19.55 -27.29
CA ASN A 148 22.38 18.60 -28.40
C ASN A 148 22.33 17.17 -27.83
N ALA A 149 21.14 16.56 -27.85
CA ALA A 149 21.01 15.15 -27.53
C ALA A 149 21.15 14.33 -28.82
N THR A 150 22.09 13.39 -28.81
CA THR A 150 22.17 12.33 -29.80
C THR A 150 21.03 11.35 -29.54
N VAL A 151 20.30 10.98 -30.59
CA VAL A 151 19.17 10.05 -30.49
C VAL A 151 19.73 8.63 -30.35
N GLU A 152 19.59 8.03 -29.17
CA GLU A 152 19.90 6.62 -28.93
C GLU A 152 18.57 5.85 -28.83
N ASP A 153 18.41 4.78 -29.62
CA ASP A 153 17.19 3.96 -29.69
C ASP A 153 15.89 4.71 -30.02
N GLY A 154 15.98 5.84 -30.73
CA GLY A 154 14.82 6.67 -31.10
C GLY A 154 14.35 7.62 -29.98
N GLU A 155 15.13 7.75 -28.90
CA GLU A 155 14.87 8.68 -27.80
C GLU A 155 16.03 9.69 -27.65
N ALA A 156 15.67 10.96 -27.48
CA ALA A 156 16.58 12.01 -27.05
C ALA A 156 16.28 12.38 -25.59
N ARG A 157 17.30 12.50 -24.75
CA ARG A 157 17.16 12.79 -23.31
C ARG A 157 17.94 14.05 -22.92
N TRP A 158 17.32 14.90 -22.11
CA TRP A 158 17.96 16.07 -21.52
C TRP A 158 17.69 16.16 -20.03
N ASP A 159 18.74 16.41 -19.26
CA ASP A 159 18.64 16.67 -17.82
C ASP A 159 18.58 18.18 -17.59
N MET A 160 17.55 18.62 -16.88
CA MET A 160 17.25 20.03 -16.66
C MET A 160 16.90 20.28 -15.20
N GLN A 161 17.06 21.53 -14.80
CA GLN A 161 16.73 22.01 -13.46
C GLN A 161 16.09 23.39 -13.62
N GLY A 162 14.99 23.65 -12.93
CA GLY A 162 14.28 24.93 -13.00
C GLY A 162 13.96 25.46 -11.61
N ASN A 163 13.86 26.77 -11.48
CA ASN A 163 13.31 27.40 -10.28
C ASN A 163 11.78 27.36 -10.29
N ILE A 164 11.12 27.87 -9.25
CA ILE A 164 9.66 28.02 -9.26
C ILE A 164 9.27 29.02 -10.36
N GLY A 165 8.51 28.57 -11.36
CA GLY A 165 8.04 29.44 -12.43
C GLY A 165 7.11 28.73 -13.40
N PHE A 166 6.32 29.52 -14.13
CA PHE A 166 5.66 29.07 -15.36
C PHE A 166 6.59 29.39 -16.52
N TYR A 167 7.13 28.34 -17.13
CA TYR A 167 7.99 28.43 -18.30
C TYR A 167 7.12 28.06 -19.51
N ALA A 168 6.85 29.03 -20.38
CA ALA A 168 5.98 28.90 -21.55
C ALA A 168 6.79 29.16 -22.83
#